data_AF-A0A0C2H6V1-F1
#
_entry.id   AF-A0A0C2H6V1-F1
#
_cell.length_a   1.000
_cell.length_b   1.000
_cell.length_c   1.000
_cell.angle_alpha   90.00
_cell.angle_beta   90.00
_cell.angle_gamma   90.00
#
_symmetry.space_group_name_H-M   'P 1'
#
loop_
_entity.id
_entity.type
_entity.pdbx_description
1 polymer ?
#
loop_
_entity_poly.entity_id
_entity_poly.type
_entity_poly.pdbx_seq_one_letter_code
_entity_poly.pdbx_strand_id
1 'polypeptide(L)'
;MGPATPVPSASNLACFFCSQLLAVTKHRVGLSQNQLRAVLYDKCRGLPIVLKEQCFTFVETSLPEIYFSLNYDFSTKDICVRLNLCEEDNPFAVAGPPPEESTTSGSSSPAPPGEGRDSSTPPAIHWKKARQDRPERKSTEQTSKNEEKRITCAFCERMLENAKNYAVTAKGDINSFANTACSKLPKGRYSDHCYQLAEKKIAELAKFVDQQVIEALWCAELNQC
;
A
#
# COMPACT_ATOMS: atom_id res chain seq x y z
N MET A 1 6.43 51.08 9.88
CA MET A 1 6.01 49.72 10.31
C MET A 1 6.27 48.77 9.17
N GLY A 2 7.20 47.82 9.33
CA GLY A 2 7.36 46.72 8.37
C GLY A 2 6.22 45.71 8.50
N PRO A 3 5.88 44.95 7.44
CA PRO A 3 4.87 43.90 7.53
C PRO A 3 5.41 42.77 8.42
N ALA A 4 4.69 42.48 9.50
CA ALA A 4 4.96 41.32 10.32
C ALA A 4 4.69 40.06 9.50
N THR A 5 5.74 39.29 9.21
CA THR A 5 5.60 37.94 8.66
C THR A 5 4.82 37.07 9.65
N PRO A 6 3.80 36.31 9.22
CA PRO A 6 3.05 35.46 10.13
C PRO A 6 3.96 34.35 10.67
N VAL A 7 4.04 34.24 12.00
CA VAL A 7 4.69 33.11 12.68
C VAL A 7 3.94 31.85 12.25
N PRO A 8 4.62 30.80 11.75
CA PRO A 8 3.95 29.55 11.43
C PRO A 8 3.32 29.01 12.72
N SER A 9 2.01 28.72 12.69
CA SER A 9 1.39 27.92 13.75
C SER A 9 2.11 26.57 13.86
N ALA A 10 2.04 25.94 15.03
CA ALA A 10 2.62 24.62 15.25
C ALA A 10 2.11 23.59 14.21
N SER A 11 0.85 23.72 13.77
CA SER A 11 0.27 22.91 12.68
C SER A 11 0.93 23.18 11.32
N ASN A 12 1.17 24.45 10.96
CA ASN A 12 1.82 24.81 9.69
C ASN A 12 3.26 24.29 9.60
N LEU A 13 3.99 24.33 10.72
CA LEU A 13 5.35 23.83 10.80
C LEU A 13 5.40 22.29 10.73
N ALA A 14 4.49 21.60 11.43
CA ALA A 14 4.39 20.15 11.37
C ALA A 14 3.98 19.68 9.97
N CYS A 15 3.05 20.39 9.30
CA CYS A 15 2.71 20.11 7.91
C CYS A 15 3.92 20.26 6.97
N PHE A 16 4.69 21.33 7.15
CA PHE A 16 5.90 21.57 6.37
C PHE A 16 6.89 20.41 6.54
N PHE A 17 7.19 20.00 7.78
CA PHE A 17 8.09 18.87 8.01
C PHE A 17 7.55 17.58 7.42
N CYS A 18 6.28 17.27 7.64
CA CYS A 18 5.66 16.08 7.08
C CYS A 18 5.79 16.04 5.55
N SER A 19 5.42 17.14 4.87
CA SER A 19 5.46 17.23 3.41
C SER A 19 6.90 17.11 2.88
N GLN A 20 7.85 17.84 3.47
CA GLN A 20 9.24 17.86 3.01
C GLN A 20 9.96 16.53 3.27
N LEU A 21 9.71 15.91 4.41
CA LEU A 21 10.32 14.64 4.80
C LEU A 21 9.74 13.47 4.01
N LEU A 22 8.42 13.49 3.73
CA LEU A 22 7.76 12.40 3.03
C LEU A 22 7.81 12.50 1.50
N ALA A 23 8.11 13.66 0.93
CA ALA A 23 8.30 13.82 -0.51
C ALA A 23 9.44 12.93 -1.05
N VAL A 24 10.44 12.65 -0.21
CA VAL A 24 11.63 11.87 -0.56
C VAL A 24 11.54 10.39 -0.16
N THR A 25 10.54 10.00 0.63
CA THR A 25 10.33 8.61 1.08
C THR A 25 9.35 7.83 0.21
N LYS A 26 8.72 8.45 -0.79
CA LYS A 26 7.78 7.78 -1.72
C LYS A 26 8.39 6.56 -2.44
N HIS A 27 9.72 6.50 -2.58
CA HIS A 27 10.45 5.36 -3.16
C HIS A 27 11.10 4.43 -2.12
N ARG A 28 10.68 4.52 -0.84
CA ARG A 28 11.32 3.85 0.31
C ARG A 28 10.35 2.92 1.06
N VAL A 29 9.35 2.38 0.37
CA VAL A 29 8.46 1.34 0.91
C VAL A 29 9.30 0.09 1.26
N GLY A 30 9.02 -0.53 2.41
CA GLY A 30 9.74 -1.73 2.89
C GLY A 30 10.98 -1.48 3.76
N LEU A 31 11.27 -0.24 4.14
CA LEU A 31 12.27 0.05 5.19
C LEU A 31 11.76 -0.38 6.56
N SER A 32 12.65 -0.81 7.46
CA SER A 32 12.33 -0.93 8.89
C SER A 32 12.18 0.46 9.53
N GLN A 33 11.52 0.55 10.68
CA GLN A 33 11.30 1.83 11.37
C GLN A 33 12.62 2.55 11.70
N ASN A 34 13.67 1.81 12.07
CA ASN A 34 15.01 2.37 12.32
C ASN A 34 15.68 2.88 11.04
N GLN A 35 15.48 2.19 9.91
CA GLN A 35 15.99 2.65 8.62
C GLN A 35 15.26 3.90 8.14
N LEU A 36 13.94 3.93 8.29
CA LEU A 36 13.12 5.11 7.97
C LEU A 36 13.56 6.30 8.82
N ARG A 37 13.73 6.10 10.13
CA ARG A 37 14.26 7.12 11.05
C ARG A 37 15.58 7.71 10.54
N ALA A 38 16.54 6.86 10.18
CA ALA A 38 17.85 7.30 9.71
C ALA A 38 17.73 8.15 8.43
N VAL A 39 16.86 7.76 7.50
CA VAL A 39 16.59 8.50 6.27
C VAL A 39 15.97 9.87 6.58
N LEU A 40 15.00 9.94 7.48
CA LEU A 40 14.36 11.19 7.87
C LEU A 40 15.31 12.12 8.63
N TYR A 41 16.14 11.56 9.52
CA TYR A 41 17.19 12.30 10.23
C TYR A 41 18.19 12.94 9.27
N ASP A 42 18.58 12.22 8.22
CA ASP A 42 19.50 12.75 7.22
C ASP A 42 18.92 13.97 6.50
N LYS A 43 17.61 13.97 6.25
CA LYS A 43 16.91 15.13 5.70
C LYS A 43 16.86 16.30 6.68
N CYS A 44 16.61 16.04 7.95
CA CYS A 44 16.71 17.09 8.99
C CYS A 44 18.10 17.73 9.04
N ARG A 45 19.19 16.98 8.79
CA ARG A 45 20.55 17.56 8.76
C ARG A 45 20.75 18.55 7.62
N GLY A 46 20.05 18.38 6.51
CA GLY A 46 20.08 19.27 5.34
C GLY A 46 19.28 20.56 5.51
N LEU A 47 18.49 20.71 6.58
CA LEU A 47 17.69 21.90 6.82
C LEU A 47 18.51 23.07 7.40
N PRO A 48 18.03 24.32 7.27
CA PRO A 48 18.61 25.47 7.97
C PRO A 48 18.71 25.22 9.47
N ILE A 49 19.77 25.76 10.11
CA ILE A 49 20.09 25.49 11.52
C ILE A 49 18.91 25.75 12.47
N VAL A 50 18.10 26.76 12.15
CA VAL A 50 16.91 27.17 12.92
C VAL A 50 15.76 26.16 12.89
N LEU A 51 15.73 25.23 11.93
CA LEU A 51 14.68 24.21 11.79
C LEU A 51 15.16 22.80 12.18
N LYS A 52 16.46 22.58 12.37
CA LYS A 52 17.03 21.24 12.58
C LYS A 52 16.47 20.54 13.80
N GLU A 53 16.50 21.21 14.95
CA GLU A 53 16.05 20.64 16.21
C GLU A 53 14.55 20.30 16.16
N GLN A 54 13.74 21.22 15.65
CA GLN A 54 12.30 21.02 15.47
C GLN A 54 12.00 19.87 14.51
N CYS A 55 12.81 19.69 13.46
CA CYS A 55 12.70 18.55 12.56
C CYS A 55 13.05 17.23 13.24
N PHE A 56 14.13 17.17 14.03
CA PHE A 56 14.46 15.95 14.77
C PHE A 56 13.36 15.58 15.77
N THR A 57 12.87 16.56 16.53
CA THR A 57 11.74 16.35 17.44
C THR A 57 10.52 15.84 16.68
N PHE A 58 10.18 16.44 15.54
CA PHE A 58 9.08 15.98 14.69
C PHE A 58 9.24 14.52 14.25
N VAL A 59 10.44 14.15 13.79
CA VAL A 59 10.72 12.75 13.40
C VAL A 59 10.51 11.83 14.59
N GLU A 60 11.03 12.17 15.77
CA GLU A 60 10.84 11.33 16.96
C GLU A 60 9.37 11.12 17.33
N THR A 61 8.59 12.20 17.27
CA THR A 61 7.20 12.18 17.73
C THR A 61 6.24 11.58 16.72
N SER A 62 6.55 11.66 15.42
CA SER A 62 5.62 11.28 14.35
C SER A 62 6.06 10.04 13.57
N LEU A 63 7.28 9.53 13.82
CA LEU A 63 7.80 8.34 13.13
C LEU A 63 6.91 7.09 13.28
N PRO A 64 6.34 6.75 14.46
CA PRO A 64 5.49 5.58 14.58
C PRO A 64 4.28 5.61 13.63
N GLU A 65 3.57 6.73 13.60
CA GLU A 65 2.37 6.93 12.80
C GLU A 65 2.68 7.08 11.31
N ILE A 66 3.79 7.77 10.98
CA ILE A 66 4.31 7.86 9.61
C ILE A 66 4.70 6.46 9.10
N TYR A 67 5.42 5.68 9.90
CA TYR A 67 5.85 4.32 9.55
C TYR A 67 4.66 3.41 9.30
N PHE A 68 3.65 3.47 10.18
CA PHE A 68 2.40 2.75 9.98
C PHE A 68 1.76 3.18 8.65
N SER A 69 1.54 4.49 8.43
CA SER A 69 0.86 4.99 7.23
C SER A 69 1.56 4.65 5.91
N LEU A 70 2.90 4.63 5.89
CA LEU A 70 3.69 4.25 4.71
C LEU A 70 3.55 2.77 4.34
N ASN A 71 3.29 1.88 5.30
CA ASN A 71 3.11 0.44 5.04
C ASN A 71 1.71 0.09 4.51
N TYR A 72 0.78 1.06 4.47
CA TYR A 72 -0.58 0.90 3.94
C TYR A 72 -0.79 1.62 2.60
N ASP A 73 0.29 1.91 1.87
CA ASP A 73 0.28 2.49 0.51
C ASP A 73 -0.45 3.83 0.36
N PHE A 74 -0.50 4.65 1.41
CA PHE A 74 -1.00 6.03 1.28
C PHE A 74 0.00 6.92 0.53
N SER A 75 -0.51 7.80 -0.34
CA SER A 75 0.35 8.80 -0.96
C SER A 75 0.88 9.76 0.11
N THR A 76 2.07 10.32 -0.10
CA THR A 76 2.69 11.30 0.81
C THR A 76 1.73 12.42 1.26
N LYS A 77 0.89 12.92 0.34
CA LYS A 77 -0.10 13.97 0.62
C LYS A 77 -1.19 13.45 1.56
N ASP A 78 -1.67 12.24 1.30
CA ASP A 78 -2.71 11.60 2.11
C ASP A 78 -2.20 11.28 3.53
N ILE A 79 -0.91 10.95 3.69
CA ILE A 79 -0.32 10.69 5.00
C ILE A 79 -0.37 11.94 5.87
N CYS A 80 0.13 13.08 5.38
CA CYS A 80 0.19 14.29 6.20
C CYS A 80 -1.19 14.86 6.56
N VAL A 81 -2.16 14.74 5.66
CA VAL A 81 -3.55 15.11 5.92
C VAL A 81 -4.20 14.14 6.91
N ARG A 82 -4.02 12.82 6.73
CA ARG A 82 -4.56 11.79 7.64
C ARG A 82 -4.03 11.91 9.07
N LEU A 83 -2.76 12.29 9.21
CA LEU A 83 -2.16 12.54 10.52
C LEU A 83 -2.65 13.86 11.15
N ASN A 84 -3.59 14.56 10.52
CA ASN A 84 -4.08 15.89 10.90
C ASN A 84 -2.95 16.93 11.03
N LEU A 85 -1.87 16.74 10.27
CA LEU A 85 -0.74 17.67 10.24
C LEU A 85 -0.96 18.76 9.20
N CYS A 86 -1.61 18.42 8.08
CA CYS A 86 -1.93 19.33 6.98
C CYS A 86 -3.45 19.41 6.73
N GLU A 87 -3.92 20.56 6.29
CA GLU A 87 -5.27 20.73 5.71
C GLU A 87 -5.26 20.34 4.21
N GLU A 88 -6.41 19.95 3.66
CA GLU A 88 -6.53 19.43 2.28
C GLU A 88 -6.10 20.45 1.20
N ASP A 89 -6.31 21.74 1.48
CA ASP A 89 -6.04 22.88 0.58
C ASP A 89 -4.73 23.63 0.90
N ASN A 90 -3.73 22.95 1.46
CA ASN A 90 -2.49 23.64 1.85
C ASN A 90 -1.55 23.90 0.65
N PRO A 91 -1.15 25.15 0.34
CA PRO A 91 -0.23 25.49 -0.76
C PRO A 91 1.20 24.93 -0.62
N PHE A 92 1.56 24.35 0.53
CA PHE A 92 2.83 23.67 0.75
C PHE A 92 2.79 22.16 0.43
N ALA A 93 1.62 21.62 0.10
CA ALA A 93 1.51 20.25 -0.38
C ALA A 93 2.04 20.18 -1.81
N VAL A 94 3.18 19.52 -2.01
CA VAL A 94 3.72 19.26 -3.35
C VAL A 94 2.70 18.42 -4.11
N ALA A 95 2.06 19.02 -5.12
CA ALA A 95 1.13 18.33 -6.00
C ALA A 95 1.86 17.16 -6.68
N GLY A 96 1.38 15.94 -6.46
CA GLY A 96 1.73 14.82 -7.32
C GLY A 96 1.24 15.10 -8.75
N PRO A 97 1.88 14.53 -9.79
CA PRO A 97 1.39 14.68 -11.15
C PRO A 97 -0.05 14.14 -11.27
N PRO A 98 -0.92 14.80 -12.07
CA PRO A 98 -2.29 14.35 -12.27
C PRO A 98 -2.33 12.97 -12.96
N PRO A 99 -3.36 12.15 -12.71
CA PRO A 99 -3.63 10.99 -13.54
C PRO A 99 -4.00 11.45 -14.96
N GLU A 100 -3.36 10.89 -15.99
CA GLU A 100 -3.70 11.14 -17.39
C GLU A 100 -5.12 10.67 -17.68
N GLU A 101 -6.02 11.64 -17.84
CA GLU A 101 -7.39 11.46 -18.30
C GLU A 101 -7.37 11.27 -19.82
N SER A 102 -7.57 10.04 -20.27
CA SER A 102 -7.69 9.73 -21.71
C SER A 102 -9.14 9.93 -22.16
N THR A 103 -9.47 11.16 -22.58
CA THR A 103 -10.74 11.48 -23.23
C THR A 103 -10.55 11.63 -24.74
N THR A 104 -11.16 10.68 -25.46
CA THR A 104 -11.93 10.87 -26.71
C THR A 104 -11.33 11.65 -27.89
N SER A 105 -11.29 11.03 -29.07
CA SER A 105 -12.21 11.30 -30.19
C SER A 105 -11.63 10.84 -31.53
N GLY A 106 -12.45 10.19 -32.35
CA GLY A 106 -12.13 9.91 -33.74
C GLY A 106 -12.33 11.11 -34.67
N SER A 107 -11.74 11.05 -35.87
CA SER A 107 -12.39 11.46 -37.13
C SER A 107 -11.52 11.11 -38.35
N SER A 108 -12.10 10.28 -39.23
CA SER A 108 -12.34 10.46 -40.68
C SER A 108 -11.30 11.06 -41.66
N SER A 109 -11.23 10.36 -42.81
CA SER A 109 -11.03 10.83 -44.22
C SER A 109 -9.60 10.82 -44.81
N PRO A 110 -9.40 10.78 -46.16
CA PRO A 110 -10.19 10.26 -47.31
C PRO A 110 -9.34 9.41 -48.34
N ALA A 111 -9.99 8.94 -49.43
CA ALA A 111 -9.50 8.16 -50.62
C ALA A 111 -8.58 8.98 -51.60
N PRO A 112 -8.18 8.59 -52.86
CA PRO A 112 -8.49 7.44 -53.78
C PRO A 112 -7.26 6.95 -54.66
N PRO A 113 -7.32 6.55 -55.97
CA PRO A 113 -7.99 5.44 -56.70
C PRO A 113 -7.05 4.55 -57.61
N GLY A 114 -7.60 3.50 -58.27
CA GLY A 114 -7.09 2.85 -59.51
C GLY A 114 -7.51 1.37 -59.63
N GLU A 115 -8.52 0.97 -60.40
CA GLU A 115 -8.63 0.65 -61.86
C GLU A 115 -8.20 -0.78 -62.30
N GLY A 116 -9.09 -1.44 -63.08
CA GLY A 116 -8.84 -2.64 -63.94
C GLY A 116 -9.50 -3.96 -63.48
N ARG A 117 -10.66 -4.38 -64.05
CA ARG A 117 -10.84 -5.30 -65.22
C ARG A 117 -10.33 -6.75 -64.98
N ASP A 118 -10.96 -7.86 -65.36
CA ASP A 118 -12.24 -8.22 -65.97
C ASP A 118 -12.45 -9.76 -65.79
N SER A 119 -13.72 -10.18 -65.70
CA SER A 119 -14.36 -11.46 -66.08
C SER A 119 -13.57 -12.78 -66.25
N SER A 120 -14.01 -13.85 -65.56
CA SER A 120 -14.64 -15.08 -66.16
C SER A 120 -14.64 -16.30 -65.19
N THR A 121 -15.83 -16.85 -64.92
CA THR A 121 -16.11 -18.20 -64.34
C THR A 121 -16.29 -19.24 -65.48
N PRO A 122 -16.59 -20.55 -65.29
CA PRO A 122 -16.39 -21.57 -64.22
C PRO A 122 -15.74 -22.88 -64.86
N PRO A 123 -15.86 -24.17 -64.40
CA PRO A 123 -16.56 -24.76 -63.26
C PRO A 123 -15.81 -25.84 -62.43
N ALA A 124 -16.55 -26.30 -61.41
CA ALA A 124 -16.26 -27.26 -60.35
C ALA A 124 -15.55 -28.56 -60.72
N ILE A 125 -14.60 -28.99 -59.86
CA ILE A 125 -14.43 -30.40 -59.48
C ILE A 125 -14.09 -30.47 -57.97
N HIS A 126 -14.93 -31.22 -57.27
CA HIS A 126 -14.89 -31.52 -55.84
C HIS A 126 -13.75 -32.48 -55.49
N TRP A 127 -12.78 -32.03 -54.70
CA TRP A 127 -11.74 -32.88 -54.08
C TRP A 127 -11.78 -32.73 -52.57
N LYS A 128 -12.43 -33.68 -51.91
CA LYS A 128 -12.19 -33.94 -50.48
C LYS A 128 -10.80 -34.57 -50.36
N LYS A 129 -9.89 -33.96 -49.59
CA LYS A 129 -9.34 -34.51 -48.32
C LYS A 129 -7.97 -33.93 -47.95
N ALA A 130 -7.92 -33.42 -46.71
CA ALA A 130 -6.83 -33.41 -45.72
C ALA A 130 -5.60 -32.49 -45.88
N ARG A 131 -5.52 -31.50 -44.97
CA ARG A 131 -4.40 -31.10 -44.07
C ARG A 131 -4.49 -29.58 -43.84
N GLN A 132 -4.20 -28.98 -42.69
CA GLN A 132 -3.86 -29.37 -41.32
C GLN A 132 -3.81 -28.02 -40.57
N ASP A 133 -4.27 -28.01 -39.32
CA ASP A 133 -3.98 -27.02 -38.27
C ASP A 133 -3.92 -25.52 -38.59
N ARG A 134 -5.01 -24.82 -38.20
CA ARG A 134 -4.85 -23.50 -37.58
C ARG A 134 -5.98 -23.20 -36.59
N PRO A 135 -5.72 -23.34 -35.28
CA PRO A 135 -6.25 -22.37 -34.34
C PRO A 135 -5.27 -22.00 -33.19
N GLU A 136 -3.95 -22.11 -33.34
CA GLU A 136 -3.04 -21.96 -32.18
C GLU A 136 -2.28 -20.63 -32.12
N ARG A 137 -2.98 -19.50 -31.93
CA ARG A 137 -2.31 -18.31 -31.36
C ARG A 137 -3.08 -17.55 -30.30
N LYS A 138 -4.40 -17.73 -30.20
CA LYS A 138 -5.20 -17.01 -29.19
C LYS A 138 -5.50 -17.83 -27.94
N SER A 139 -5.47 -19.16 -28.05
CA SER A 139 -5.81 -20.06 -26.93
C SER A 139 -4.67 -20.21 -25.91
N THR A 140 -3.41 -20.13 -26.33
CA THR A 140 -2.25 -20.43 -25.48
C THR A 140 -1.95 -19.30 -24.49
N GLU A 141 -2.22 -18.05 -24.88
CA GLU A 141 -1.93 -16.83 -24.10
C GLU A 141 -2.98 -16.53 -23.02
N GLN A 142 -4.18 -17.08 -23.18
CA GLN A 142 -5.28 -16.92 -22.24
C GLN A 142 -5.25 -18.00 -21.15
N THR A 143 -4.81 -19.22 -21.51
CA THR A 143 -4.57 -20.31 -20.57
C THR A 143 -3.40 -19.99 -19.63
N SER A 144 -2.31 -19.39 -20.11
CA SER A 144 -1.16 -19.04 -19.28
C SER A 144 -1.48 -17.96 -18.22
N LYS A 145 -2.26 -16.93 -18.58
CA LYS A 145 -2.70 -15.89 -17.64
C LYS A 145 -3.63 -16.43 -16.56
N ASN A 146 -4.49 -17.38 -16.89
CA ASN A 146 -5.37 -18.01 -15.90
C ASN A 146 -4.60 -18.93 -14.95
N GLU A 147 -3.58 -19.62 -15.46
CA GLU A 147 -2.68 -20.45 -14.64
C GLU A 147 -1.85 -19.59 -13.68
N GLU A 148 -1.29 -18.48 -14.15
CA GLU A 148 -0.55 -17.51 -13.33
C GLU A 148 -1.41 -16.91 -12.21
N LYS A 149 -2.65 -16.51 -12.53
CA LYS A 149 -3.62 -16.07 -11.51
C LYS A 149 -3.90 -17.14 -10.48
N ARG A 150 -4.14 -18.38 -10.90
CA ARG A 150 -4.40 -19.50 -9.99
C ARG A 150 -3.23 -19.77 -9.06
N ILE A 151 -2.00 -19.74 -9.57
CA ILE A 151 -0.78 -19.90 -8.77
C ILE A 151 -0.64 -18.75 -7.77
N THR A 152 -0.91 -17.52 -8.22
CA THR A 152 -0.86 -16.32 -7.38
C THR A 152 -1.88 -16.38 -6.24
N CYS A 153 -3.13 -16.78 -6.52
CA CYS A 153 -4.17 -16.99 -5.51
C CYS A 153 -3.73 -18.03 -4.47
N ALA A 154 -3.27 -19.20 -4.92
CA ALA A 154 -2.84 -20.27 -4.02
C ALA A 154 -1.66 -19.85 -3.12
N PHE A 155 -0.70 -19.09 -3.67
CA PHE A 155 0.39 -18.52 -2.89
C PHE A 155 -0.11 -17.53 -1.84
N CYS A 156 -1.02 -16.62 -2.23
CA CYS A 156 -1.59 -15.62 -1.32
C CYS A 156 -2.37 -16.28 -0.18
N GLU A 157 -3.28 -17.22 -0.49
CA GLU A 157 -4.03 -17.98 0.52
C GLU A 157 -3.09 -18.65 1.53
N ARG A 158 -2.01 -19.27 1.03
CA ARG A 158 -1.04 -19.95 1.89
C ARG A 158 -0.28 -18.97 2.79
N MET A 159 0.11 -17.82 2.26
CA MET A 159 0.80 -16.79 3.02
C MET A 159 -0.10 -16.18 4.10
N LEU A 160 -1.37 -15.93 3.78
CA LEU A 160 -2.36 -15.44 4.74
C LEU A 160 -2.63 -16.46 5.83
N GLU A 161 -2.73 -17.75 5.49
CA GLU A 161 -2.88 -18.82 6.45
C GLU A 161 -1.66 -18.91 7.38
N ASN A 162 -0.45 -18.82 6.83
CA ASN A 162 0.76 -18.76 7.65
C ASN A 162 0.74 -17.55 8.60
N ALA A 163 0.36 -16.37 8.11
CA ALA A 163 0.27 -15.15 8.93
C ALA A 163 -0.74 -15.29 10.07
N LYS A 164 -1.92 -15.87 9.81
CA LYS A 164 -2.92 -16.21 10.84
C LYS A 164 -2.34 -17.16 11.89
N ASN A 165 -1.66 -18.21 11.46
CA ASN A 165 -1.05 -19.18 12.37
C ASN A 165 0.06 -18.55 13.23
N TYR A 166 0.87 -17.65 12.67
CA TYR A 166 1.84 -16.87 13.46
C TYR A 166 1.14 -15.98 14.49
N ALA A 167 0.06 -15.29 14.11
CA ALA A 167 -0.71 -14.45 15.03
C ALA A 167 -1.30 -15.27 16.20
N VAL A 168 -1.87 -16.45 15.91
CA VAL A 168 -2.40 -17.36 16.93
C VAL A 168 -1.30 -17.85 17.87
N THR A 169 -0.15 -18.23 17.31
CA THR A 169 1.00 -18.70 18.10
C THR A 169 1.53 -17.59 19.02
N ALA A 170 1.75 -16.40 18.48
CA ALA A 170 2.22 -15.24 19.24
C ALA A 170 1.24 -14.86 20.37
N LYS A 171 -0.08 -14.94 20.11
CA LYS A 171 -1.10 -14.74 21.16
C LYS A 171 -0.94 -15.76 22.30
N GLY A 172 -0.69 -17.02 21.97
CA GLY A 172 -0.43 -18.07 22.96
C GLY A 172 0.81 -17.78 23.81
N ASP A 173 1.91 -17.39 23.17
CA ASP A 173 3.17 -17.06 23.84
C ASP A 173 3.01 -15.86 24.80
N ILE A 174 2.35 -14.80 24.35
CA ILE A 174 2.07 -13.61 25.17
C ILE A 174 1.19 -14.00 26.38
N ASN A 175 0.18 -14.86 26.18
CA ASN A 175 -0.68 -15.32 27.26
C ASN A 175 0.10 -16.14 28.30
N SER A 176 0.96 -17.04 27.84
CA SER A 176 1.85 -17.82 28.72
C SER A 176 2.76 -16.91 29.55
N PHE A 177 3.37 -15.91 28.90
CA PHE A 177 4.20 -14.91 29.56
C PHE A 177 3.42 -14.12 30.61
N ALA A 178 2.25 -13.60 30.26
CA ALA A 178 1.40 -12.84 31.17
C ALA A 178 0.96 -13.69 32.38
N ASN A 179 0.55 -14.94 32.13
CA ASN A 179 0.15 -15.87 33.19
C ASN A 179 1.31 -16.22 34.13
N THR A 180 2.52 -16.34 33.59
CA THR A 180 3.74 -16.54 34.36
C THR A 180 4.09 -15.32 35.20
N ALA A 181 3.84 -14.10 34.71
CA ALA A 181 4.00 -12.89 35.51
C ALA A 181 2.96 -12.80 36.62
N CYS A 182 1.69 -13.06 36.31
CA CYS A 182 0.59 -13.03 37.28
C CYS A 182 0.75 -14.08 38.39
N SER A 183 1.33 -15.26 38.09
CA SER A 183 1.55 -16.32 39.07
C SER A 183 2.59 -15.96 40.15
N LYS A 184 3.44 -14.96 39.88
CA LYS A 184 4.42 -14.44 40.85
C LYS A 184 3.82 -13.44 41.84
N LEU A 185 2.57 -12.99 41.62
CA LEU A 185 1.90 -12.09 42.54
C LEU A 185 1.38 -12.83 43.78
N PRO A 186 1.18 -12.13 44.92
CA PRO A 186 0.52 -12.70 46.08
C PRO A 186 -0.85 -13.25 45.71
N LYS A 187 -1.12 -14.49 46.13
CA LYS A 187 -2.39 -15.17 45.86
C LYS A 187 -3.55 -14.37 46.44
N GLY A 188 -4.61 -14.24 45.64
CA GLY A 188 -5.85 -13.55 46.00
C GLY A 188 -6.17 -12.46 45.00
N ARG A 189 -6.78 -11.36 45.47
CA ARG A 189 -7.39 -10.36 44.60
C ARG A 189 -6.44 -9.75 43.56
N TYR A 190 -5.15 -9.62 43.88
CA TYR A 190 -4.14 -9.08 42.96
C TYR A 190 -3.81 -10.03 41.81
N SER A 191 -3.56 -11.31 42.09
CA SER A 191 -3.34 -12.31 41.05
C SER A 191 -4.57 -12.46 40.16
N ASP A 192 -5.76 -12.49 40.75
CA ASP A 192 -7.02 -12.64 40.00
C ASP A 192 -7.27 -11.46 39.05
N HIS A 193 -7.06 -10.23 39.54
CA HIS A 193 -7.18 -9.03 38.71
C HIS A 193 -6.12 -9.00 37.59
N CYS A 194 -4.91 -9.48 37.86
CA CYS A 194 -3.86 -9.60 36.85
C CYS A 194 -4.28 -10.54 35.72
N TYR A 195 -4.78 -11.74 36.04
CA TYR A 195 -5.26 -12.70 35.04
C TYR A 195 -6.41 -12.13 34.20
N GLN A 196 -7.39 -11.50 34.85
CA GLN A 196 -8.52 -10.87 34.14
C GLN A 196 -8.06 -9.74 33.21
N LEU A 197 -7.13 -8.90 33.66
CA LEU A 197 -6.61 -7.79 32.87
C LEU A 197 -5.75 -8.29 31.70
N ALA A 198 -4.89 -9.28 31.95
CA ALA A 198 -4.07 -9.92 30.92
C ALA A 198 -4.94 -10.50 29.81
N GLU A 199 -5.93 -11.32 30.16
CA GLU A 199 -6.84 -11.94 29.18
C GLU A 199 -7.59 -10.87 28.38
N LYS A 200 -8.14 -9.84 29.05
CA LYS A 200 -8.86 -8.75 28.39
C LYS A 200 -7.97 -8.00 27.40
N LYS A 201 -6.75 -7.63 27.81
CA LYS A 201 -5.84 -6.85 26.97
C LYS A 201 -5.27 -7.68 25.82
N ILE A 202 -4.97 -8.95 26.05
CA ILE A 202 -4.55 -9.87 24.98
C ILE A 202 -5.68 -10.08 23.96
N ALA A 203 -6.92 -10.19 24.40
CA ALA A 203 -8.08 -10.28 23.50
C ALA A 203 -8.30 -8.98 22.71
N GLU A 204 -8.15 -7.80 23.32
CA GLU A 204 -8.18 -6.51 22.63
C GLU A 204 -7.08 -6.43 21.57
N LEU A 205 -5.84 -6.82 21.90
CA LEU A 205 -4.72 -6.86 20.97
C LEU A 205 -4.96 -7.82 19.79
N ALA A 206 -5.49 -9.01 20.06
CA ALA A 206 -5.78 -10.00 19.02
C ALA A 206 -6.74 -9.45 17.95
N LYS A 207 -7.74 -8.64 18.33
CA LYS A 207 -8.66 -8.01 17.37
C LYS A 207 -7.95 -7.08 16.40
N PHE A 208 -6.95 -6.32 16.85
CA PHE A 208 -6.17 -5.46 15.96
C PHE A 208 -5.30 -6.28 15.00
N VAL A 209 -4.75 -7.40 15.45
CA VAL A 209 -3.96 -8.29 14.59
C VAL A 209 -4.85 -8.97 13.54
N ASP A 210 -6.00 -9.50 13.97
CA ASP A 210 -6.99 -10.11 13.07
C ASP A 210 -7.47 -9.10 12.01
N GLN A 211 -7.77 -7.86 12.42
CA GLN A 211 -8.19 -6.79 11.51
C GLN A 211 -7.10 -6.45 10.48
N GLN A 212 -5.84 -6.33 10.90
CA GLN A 212 -4.74 -6.05 9.98
C GLN A 212 -4.47 -7.22 9.02
N VAL A 213 -4.61 -8.47 9.48
CA VAL A 213 -4.52 -9.66 8.61
C VAL A 213 -5.68 -9.72 7.62
N ILE A 214 -6.87 -9.25 8.01
CA ILE A 214 -8.02 -9.12 7.12
C ILE A 214 -7.78 -8.01 6.08
N GLU A 215 -7.21 -6.88 6.45
CA GLU A 215 -6.83 -5.82 5.50
C GLU A 215 -5.73 -6.29 4.55
N ALA A 216 -4.84 -7.18 5.00
CA ALA A 216 -3.87 -7.86 4.16
C ALA A 216 -4.53 -8.83 3.12
N LEU A 217 -5.85 -9.07 3.17
CA LEU A 217 -6.60 -9.81 2.15
C LEU A 217 -6.78 -9.04 0.83
N TRP A 218 -6.27 -7.81 0.68
CA TRP A 218 -6.20 -7.10 -0.61
C TRP A 218 -5.61 -7.97 -1.76
N CYS A 219 -4.81 -8.99 -1.45
CA CYS A 219 -4.33 -9.98 -2.42
C CYS A 219 -5.45 -10.72 -3.16
N ALA A 220 -6.57 -11.02 -2.48
CA ALA A 220 -7.76 -11.62 -3.07
C ALA A 220 -8.44 -10.60 -4.01
N GLU A 221 -8.61 -9.36 -3.52
CA GLU A 221 -9.19 -8.23 -4.26
C GLU A 221 -8.42 -7.92 -5.57
N LEU A 222 -7.09 -7.92 -5.53
CA LEU A 222 -6.26 -7.54 -6.68
C LEU A 222 -6.18 -8.59 -7.79
N ASN A 223 -6.26 -9.88 -7.43
CA ASN A 223 -6.16 -10.96 -8.41
C ASN A 223 -7.51 -11.64 -8.68
N GLN A 224 -8.60 -11.11 -8.11
CA GLN A 224 -9.96 -11.67 -8.19
C GLN A 224 -9.99 -13.14 -7.73
N CYS A 225 -9.30 -13.40 -6.62
CA CYS A 225 -9.52 -14.54 -5.77
C CYS A 225 -10.54 -14.12 -4.68
#